data_AF-A0A1H7TFP2-F1
#
_entry.id   AF-A0A1H7TFP2-F1
#
_cell.length_a   1.000
_cell.length_b   1.000
_cell.length_c   1.000
_cell.angle_alpha   90.00
_cell.angle_beta   90.00
_cell.angle_gamma   90.00
#
_symmetry.space_group_name_H-M   'P 1'
#
loop_
_entity.id
_entity.type
_entity.pdbx_description
1 polymer ?
#
loop_
_entity_poly.entity_id
_entity_poly.type
_entity_poly.pdbx_seq_one_letter_code
_entity_poly.pdbx_strand_id
1 'polypeptide(L)'
;MLIPLLIKIPQLSATVAILFMMTGLHWLMAKPATASQAVVALPEQLLLAKHTIALSNAQQSDDWSTTKTESAKKENLSPLARAMAQKQHLPADSPQADKTLTLDIIELEDSTGLRYLGGTVPAAELSLYLTQLKTQLGAEQFALYRSHQAMRDHHSFHVTLINPYEYQTVNKDRLKMFTKFQVHLYGLGRVGKGDKTSYFVVASSSEGQYIRQNVLLKPKDFHVTLGFYPEDIYGVSKGIETLIKSVKPFD
;
A
#
# COMPACT_ATOMS: atom_id res chain seq x y z
N MET A 1 -64.70 20.90 41.23
CA MET A 1 -64.20 19.71 41.95
C MET A 1 -62.69 19.65 41.80
N LEU A 2 -61.96 19.86 42.90
CA LEU A 2 -60.51 19.63 43.06
C LEU A 2 -60.23 18.11 42.90
N ILE A 3 -59.08 17.62 42.43
CA ILE A 3 -57.76 17.54 43.09
C ILE A 3 -56.69 17.17 42.02
N PRO A 4 -55.46 17.73 42.06
CA PRO A 4 -54.34 17.31 41.20
C PRO A 4 -53.45 16.24 41.86
N LEU A 5 -52.92 15.30 41.06
CA LEU A 5 -51.96 14.30 41.52
C LEU A 5 -50.52 14.83 41.38
N LEU A 6 -49.95 15.23 42.52
CA LEU A 6 -48.51 15.42 42.73
C LEU A 6 -47.80 14.07 42.68
N ILE A 7 -46.76 13.92 41.85
CA ILE A 7 -45.73 12.90 42.05
C ILE A 7 -44.40 13.60 42.32
N LYS A 8 -43.87 13.32 43.52
CA LYS A 8 -42.63 13.83 44.11
C LYS A 8 -41.39 13.29 43.38
N ILE A 9 -40.43 14.19 43.16
CA ILE A 9 -39.02 13.89 42.90
C ILE A 9 -38.30 13.72 44.26
N PRO A 10 -37.48 12.68 44.47
CA PRO A 10 -36.47 12.68 45.52
C PRO A 10 -35.07 13.02 44.98
N GLN A 11 -34.64 14.23 45.35
CA GLN A 11 -33.34 14.61 45.93
C GLN A 11 -32.06 13.80 45.57
N LEU A 12 -31.10 14.54 44.99
CA LEU A 12 -29.66 14.24 44.96
C LEU A 12 -29.06 14.27 46.38
N SER A 13 -28.09 13.38 46.65
CA SER A 13 -27.14 13.55 47.77
C SER A 13 -25.77 12.94 47.44
N ALA A 14 -24.77 13.83 47.47
CA ALA A 14 -23.42 13.72 48.03
C ALA A 14 -22.51 12.48 47.74
N THR A 15 -21.38 12.80 47.10
CA THR A 15 -20.02 12.64 47.64
C THR A 15 -19.57 11.26 48.13
N VAL A 16 -18.73 10.58 47.33
CA VAL A 16 -17.62 9.75 47.87
C VAL A 16 -16.39 9.91 46.98
N ALA A 17 -15.34 10.50 47.54
CA ALA A 17 -13.98 10.48 47.03
C ALA A 17 -13.17 9.49 47.87
N ILE A 18 -12.66 8.41 47.27
CA ILE A 18 -11.70 7.43 47.82
C ILE A 18 -11.10 6.74 46.58
N LEU A 19 -9.82 6.43 46.41
CA LEU A 19 -8.53 6.70 47.05
C LEU A 19 -7.50 5.99 46.13
N PHE A 20 -6.35 6.62 45.93
CA PHE A 20 -5.15 6.02 45.33
C PHE A 20 -4.77 4.68 46.01
N MET A 21 -4.45 3.64 45.24
CA MET A 21 -3.47 2.63 45.67
C MET A 21 -2.64 2.17 44.47
N MET A 22 -1.35 2.45 44.59
CA MET A 22 -0.30 1.97 43.71
C MET A 22 -0.02 0.48 43.97
N THR A 23 0.15 -0.29 42.90
CA THR A 23 1.10 -1.40 42.78
C THR A 23 1.42 -1.49 41.27
N GLY A 24 2.64 -1.41 40.75
CA GLY A 24 3.93 -1.69 41.35
C GLY A 24 4.27 -3.16 41.18
N LEU A 25 4.61 -3.60 39.95
CA LEU A 25 5.48 -4.77 39.80
C LEU A 25 6.33 -4.66 38.53
N HIS A 26 7.63 -4.45 38.79
CA HIS A 26 8.73 -4.54 37.86
C HIS A 26 8.82 -5.95 37.28
N TRP A 27 8.98 -6.07 35.96
CA TRP A 27 9.62 -7.25 35.38
C TRP A 27 10.99 -6.89 34.86
N LEU A 28 11.95 -7.67 35.35
CA LEU A 28 13.38 -7.47 35.24
C LEU A 28 13.86 -7.88 33.85
N MET A 29 14.79 -7.08 33.34
CA MET A 29 15.59 -7.27 32.14
C MET A 29 16.26 -8.66 32.09
N ALA A 30 16.16 -9.35 30.95
CA ALA A 30 17.15 -10.33 30.53
C ALA A 30 17.88 -9.79 29.28
N LYS A 31 19.18 -9.52 29.44
CA LYS A 31 20.10 -9.09 28.39
C LYS A 31 20.47 -10.26 27.44
N PRO A 32 20.90 -9.95 26.20
CA PRO A 32 21.20 -10.93 25.16
C PRO A 32 22.60 -11.54 25.30
N ALA A 33 22.75 -12.78 24.82
CA ALA A 33 24.05 -13.42 24.63
C ALA A 33 24.65 -13.04 23.27
N THR A 34 25.84 -12.44 23.30
CA THR A 34 26.76 -12.17 22.19
C THR A 34 27.72 -13.34 21.97
N ALA A 35 27.95 -13.71 20.70
CA ALA A 35 29.20 -14.31 20.21
C ALA A 35 29.24 -14.06 18.68
N SER A 36 30.04 -13.09 18.24
CA SER A 36 31.41 -13.23 17.72
C SER A 36 31.51 -13.59 16.22
N GLN A 37 31.74 -12.53 15.45
CA GLN A 37 32.68 -12.37 14.33
C GLN A 37 33.35 -13.63 13.75
N ALA A 38 33.25 -13.77 12.43
CA ALA A 38 34.33 -14.29 11.59
C ALA A 38 34.43 -13.44 10.32
N VAL A 39 35.47 -12.62 10.29
CA VAL A 39 35.97 -11.87 9.14
C VAL A 39 36.95 -12.80 8.41
N VAL A 40 36.73 -13.07 7.14
CA VAL A 40 37.78 -13.59 6.25
C VAL A 40 37.72 -12.80 4.95
N ALA A 41 38.80 -12.09 4.69
CA ALA A 41 39.04 -11.30 3.50
C ALA A 41 40.12 -11.96 2.64
N LEU A 42 40.03 -11.65 1.33
CA LEU A 42 41.06 -11.67 0.26
C LEU A 42 41.39 -13.00 -0.43
N PRO A 43 41.91 -12.99 -1.70
CA PRO A 43 42.26 -11.82 -2.54
C PRO A 43 41.72 -11.80 -3.98
N GLU A 44 41.65 -10.59 -4.55
CA GLU A 44 41.72 -10.30 -5.99
C GLU A 44 43.06 -10.76 -6.58
N GLN A 45 43.04 -11.28 -7.81
CA GLN A 45 44.07 -10.98 -8.82
C GLN A 45 43.68 -11.43 -10.24
N LEU A 46 43.82 -10.47 -11.17
CA LEU A 46 44.41 -10.62 -12.51
C LEU A 46 43.59 -11.32 -13.63
N LEU A 47 43.13 -10.56 -14.63
CA LEU A 47 43.87 -10.51 -15.91
C LEU A 47 43.42 -9.37 -16.84
N LEU A 48 44.46 -8.78 -17.40
CA LEU A 48 44.59 -7.77 -18.43
C LEU A 48 44.04 -8.25 -19.79
N ALA A 49 43.25 -7.44 -20.49
CA ALA A 49 43.20 -7.47 -21.95
C ALA A 49 42.98 -6.07 -22.51
N LYS A 50 44.08 -5.50 -22.98
CA LYS A 50 44.15 -4.31 -23.83
C LYS A 50 43.50 -4.65 -25.16
N HIS A 51 42.70 -3.76 -25.74
CA HIS A 51 42.63 -3.65 -27.20
C HIS A 51 42.35 -2.20 -27.57
N THR A 52 43.39 -1.57 -28.10
CA THR A 52 43.39 -0.26 -28.76
C THR A 52 42.88 -0.45 -30.18
N ILE A 53 41.88 0.30 -30.61
CA ILE A 53 41.79 0.79 -32.00
C ILE A 53 41.44 2.27 -31.95
N ALA A 54 42.24 3.04 -32.67
CA ALA A 54 42.18 4.49 -32.76
C ALA A 54 41.60 4.91 -34.12
N LEU A 55 41.06 6.14 -34.13
CA LEU A 55 40.91 7.08 -35.26
C LEU A 55 39.81 6.72 -36.29
N SER A 56 38.97 7.63 -36.76
CA SER A 56 39.15 9.06 -37.02
C SER A 56 37.78 9.74 -37.30
N ASN A 57 37.74 11.06 -37.04
CA ASN A 57 37.09 12.18 -37.76
C ASN A 57 35.63 12.01 -38.29
N ALA A 58 34.72 12.98 -38.26
CA ALA A 58 34.86 14.42 -38.48
C ALA A 58 33.56 15.16 -38.08
N GLN A 59 33.70 16.44 -37.74
CA GLN A 59 32.64 17.44 -37.54
C GLN A 59 32.01 17.91 -38.87
N GLN A 60 30.70 18.18 -38.84
CA GLN A 60 29.97 19.30 -39.50
C GLN A 60 28.49 19.11 -39.15
N SER A 61 27.82 19.92 -38.31
CA SER A 61 27.50 21.36 -38.33
C SER A 61 26.63 21.83 -39.50
N ASP A 62 25.67 22.69 -39.12
CA ASP A 62 24.73 23.54 -39.88
C ASP A 62 23.35 22.90 -40.13
N ASP A 63 22.34 23.17 -39.29
CA ASP A 63 21.57 24.42 -39.10
C ASP A 63 20.48 24.63 -40.17
N TRP A 64 19.21 24.58 -39.75
CA TRP A 64 18.24 25.66 -39.95
C TRP A 64 16.85 25.26 -39.41
N SER A 65 16.39 26.09 -38.49
CA SER A 65 15.10 26.11 -37.81
C SER A 65 13.87 26.23 -38.73
N THR A 66 12.72 25.68 -38.29
CA THR A 66 11.52 26.53 -38.09
C THR A 66 10.50 25.88 -37.15
N THR A 67 9.95 26.79 -36.36
CA THR A 67 9.19 26.70 -35.11
C THR A 67 7.70 26.40 -35.32
N LYS A 68 7.08 25.74 -34.33
CA LYS A 68 5.79 26.07 -33.64
C LYS A 68 5.19 24.76 -33.08
N THR A 69 5.34 24.45 -31.79
CA THR A 69 4.56 24.93 -30.63
C THR A 69 3.04 24.79 -30.81
N GLU A 70 2.48 23.73 -30.23
CA GLU A 70 1.19 23.69 -29.53
C GLU A 70 1.19 22.44 -28.63
N SER A 71 1.57 22.54 -27.36
CA SER A 71 0.73 23.01 -26.24
C SER A 71 -0.52 22.16 -26.00
N ALA A 72 -0.42 21.30 -24.98
CA ALA A 72 -1.46 21.00 -24.01
C ALA A 72 -2.83 20.53 -24.53
N LYS A 73 -3.00 19.21 -24.61
CA LYS A 73 -4.30 18.57 -24.37
C LYS A 73 -4.16 17.62 -23.19
N LYS A 74 -4.35 18.15 -21.97
CA LYS A 74 -4.70 17.32 -20.80
C LYS A 74 -6.09 16.76 -21.10
N GLU A 75 -6.14 15.59 -21.72
CA GLU A 75 -7.40 14.89 -21.91
C GLU A 75 -7.97 14.53 -20.54
N ASN A 76 -9.14 15.09 -20.26
CA ASN A 76 -9.96 14.75 -19.11
C ASN A 76 -10.61 13.39 -19.40
N LEU A 77 -9.80 12.33 -19.45
CA LEU A 77 -10.27 10.97 -19.60
C LEU A 77 -11.22 10.68 -18.46
N SER A 78 -12.40 10.14 -18.77
CA SER A 78 -13.34 9.71 -17.73
C SER A 78 -12.62 8.73 -16.79
N PRO A 79 -12.96 8.71 -15.49
CA PRO A 79 -12.37 7.74 -14.56
C PRO A 79 -12.45 6.28 -15.09
N LEU A 80 -13.49 5.97 -15.87
CA LEU A 80 -13.66 4.70 -16.56
C LEU A 80 -12.66 4.51 -17.71
N ALA A 81 -12.46 5.53 -18.56
CA ALA A 81 -11.47 5.49 -19.64
C ALA A 81 -10.04 5.36 -19.09
N ARG A 82 -9.76 5.99 -17.94
CA ARG A 82 -8.48 5.83 -17.23
C ARG A 82 -8.26 4.41 -16.72
N ALA A 83 -9.30 3.80 -16.13
CA ALA A 83 -9.27 2.42 -15.65
C ALA A 83 -9.13 1.39 -16.79
N MET A 84 -9.73 1.66 -17.96
CA MET A 84 -9.61 0.82 -19.16
C MET A 84 -8.25 0.97 -19.85
N ALA A 85 -7.71 2.20 -19.90
CA ALA A 85 -6.41 2.50 -20.50
C ALA A 85 -5.21 1.97 -19.69
N GLN A 86 -5.43 1.64 -18.41
CA GLN A 86 -4.42 1.06 -17.53
C GLN A 86 -3.87 -0.28 -18.05
N LYS A 87 -4.57 -0.95 -18.96
CA LYS A 87 -4.11 -2.16 -19.66
C LYS A 87 -3.11 -1.90 -20.79
N GLN A 88 -3.03 -0.66 -21.31
CA GLN A 88 -2.34 -0.38 -22.59
C GLN A 88 -0.97 0.30 -22.45
N HIS A 89 -0.56 0.78 -21.29
CA HIS A 89 0.76 1.43 -21.10
C HIS A 89 1.43 0.90 -19.82
N LEU A 90 2.14 -0.23 -19.95
CA LEU A 90 3.13 -0.69 -18.97
C LEU A 90 4.51 -0.59 -19.63
N PRO A 91 5.54 -0.03 -18.96
CA PRO A 91 6.90 -0.09 -19.45
C PRO A 91 7.38 -1.56 -19.44
N ALA A 92 7.82 -2.04 -20.61
CA ALA A 92 8.15 -3.46 -20.85
C ALA A 92 9.41 -3.98 -20.11
N ASP A 93 10.11 -3.14 -19.35
CA ASP A 93 11.47 -3.43 -18.87
C ASP A 93 11.64 -3.39 -17.34
N SER A 94 10.60 -3.64 -16.55
CA SER A 94 10.78 -3.87 -15.11
C SER A 94 10.84 -5.37 -14.81
N PRO A 95 11.87 -5.88 -14.08
CA PRO A 95 11.89 -7.26 -13.60
C PRO A 95 10.94 -7.43 -12.41
N GLN A 96 9.72 -6.90 -12.52
CA GLN A 96 8.69 -7.01 -11.51
C GLN A 96 7.77 -8.18 -11.88
N ALA A 97 7.54 -9.06 -10.91
CA ALA A 97 6.80 -10.30 -11.11
C ALA A 97 5.32 -9.99 -11.39
N ASP A 98 4.96 -9.89 -12.67
CA ASP A 98 3.57 -9.82 -13.12
C ASP A 98 2.85 -11.09 -12.64
N LYS A 99 2.02 -10.95 -11.61
CA LYS A 99 1.40 -12.07 -10.91
C LYS A 99 -0.10 -11.85 -10.79
N THR A 100 -0.88 -12.84 -11.22
CA THR A 100 -2.34 -12.80 -11.13
C THR A 100 -2.82 -13.72 -10.01
N LEU A 101 -3.67 -13.20 -9.13
CA LEU A 101 -4.28 -13.91 -8.02
C LEU A 101 -5.80 -13.97 -8.23
N THR A 102 -6.42 -15.09 -7.89
CA THR A 102 -7.88 -15.17 -7.72
C THR A 102 -8.19 -15.16 -6.23
N LEU A 103 -8.88 -14.13 -5.76
CA LEU A 103 -9.18 -13.95 -4.34
C LEU A 103 -10.65 -14.21 -4.07
N ASP A 104 -10.95 -14.88 -2.96
CA ASP A 104 -12.32 -14.97 -2.45
C ASP A 104 -12.76 -13.61 -1.90
N ILE A 105 -14.00 -13.22 -2.21
CA ILE A 105 -14.63 -12.02 -1.65
C ILE A 105 -15.15 -12.39 -0.27
N ILE A 106 -14.54 -11.78 0.75
CA ILE A 106 -14.90 -12.00 2.15
C ILE A 106 -15.22 -10.68 2.84
N GLU A 107 -16.04 -10.77 3.88
CA GLU A 107 -16.26 -9.65 4.80
C GLU A 107 -15.09 -9.58 5.78
N LEU A 108 -14.51 -8.40 5.89
CA LEU A 108 -13.40 -8.06 6.76
C LEU A 108 -13.84 -6.95 7.72
N GLU A 109 -13.09 -6.78 8.81
CA GLU A 109 -13.35 -5.76 9.82
C GLU A 109 -12.09 -4.92 10.06
N ASP A 110 -12.25 -3.59 10.12
CA ASP A 110 -11.16 -2.67 10.43
C ASP A 110 -10.92 -2.57 11.94
N SER A 111 -9.87 -1.85 12.35
CA SER A 111 -9.52 -1.69 13.77
C SER A 111 -10.57 -0.95 14.60
N THR A 112 -11.62 -0.40 13.98
CA THR A 112 -12.74 0.30 14.64
C THR A 112 -14.02 -0.52 14.68
N GLY A 113 -14.01 -1.74 14.13
CA GLY A 113 -15.18 -2.61 14.04
C GLY A 113 -16.05 -2.38 12.79
N LEU A 114 -15.63 -1.53 11.85
CA LEU A 114 -16.39 -1.31 10.63
C LEU A 114 -16.09 -2.40 9.61
N ARG A 115 -17.16 -2.95 9.05
CA ARG A 115 -17.09 -4.04 8.06
C ARG A 115 -16.87 -3.51 6.66
N TYR A 116 -16.14 -4.28 5.86
CA TYR A 116 -15.82 -3.97 4.47
C TYR A 116 -15.63 -5.26 3.66
N LEU A 117 -15.54 -5.15 2.32
CA LEU A 117 -15.26 -6.31 1.46
C LEU A 117 -13.86 -6.24 0.88
N GLY A 118 -13.19 -7.38 0.88
CA GLY A 118 -11.88 -7.54 0.25
C GLY A 118 -11.54 -8.99 0.00
N GLY A 119 -10.30 -9.22 -0.41
CA GLY A 119 -9.73 -10.56 -0.53
C GLY A 119 -8.40 -10.62 0.20
N THR A 120 -8.21 -11.65 1.04
CA THR A 120 -6.95 -11.89 1.75
C THR A 120 -5.88 -12.36 0.78
N VAL A 121 -4.67 -11.82 0.93
CA VAL A 121 -3.51 -12.20 0.12
C VAL A 121 -2.52 -12.94 1.03
N PRO A 122 -2.16 -14.20 0.73
CA PRO A 122 -1.18 -14.93 1.52
C PRO A 122 0.20 -14.24 1.48
N ALA A 123 0.90 -14.20 2.62
CA ALA A 123 2.23 -13.57 2.69
C ALA A 123 3.26 -14.21 1.75
N ALA A 124 3.12 -15.51 1.44
CA ALA A 124 3.97 -16.21 0.48
C ALA A 124 3.90 -15.57 -0.92
N GLU A 125 2.71 -15.10 -1.31
CA GLU A 125 2.48 -14.43 -2.58
C GLU A 125 3.17 -13.04 -2.64
N LEU A 126 3.50 -12.49 -1.47
CA LEU A 126 4.08 -11.16 -1.30
C LEU A 126 5.57 -11.17 -0.94
N SER A 127 6.17 -12.36 -0.80
CA SER A 127 7.56 -12.55 -0.33
C SER A 127 8.59 -11.72 -1.09
N LEU A 128 8.48 -11.66 -2.43
CA LEU A 128 9.36 -10.84 -3.28
C LEU A 128 9.22 -9.35 -2.95
N TYR A 129 7.98 -8.85 -2.85
CA TYR A 129 7.72 -7.44 -2.56
C TYR A 129 8.13 -7.04 -1.14
N LEU A 130 7.94 -7.94 -0.16
CA LEU A 130 8.41 -7.74 1.20
C LEU A 130 9.94 -7.69 1.27
N THR A 131 10.62 -8.51 0.48
CA THR A 131 12.08 -8.45 0.35
C THR A 131 12.51 -7.12 -0.27
N GLN A 132 11.86 -6.69 -1.36
CA GLN A 132 12.12 -5.38 -1.98
C GLN A 132 11.90 -4.25 -0.98
N LEU A 133 10.80 -4.26 -0.23
CA LEU A 133 10.52 -3.27 0.80
C LEU A 133 11.62 -3.23 1.88
N LYS A 134 12.08 -4.40 2.34
CA LYS A 134 13.17 -4.50 3.32
C LYS A 134 14.47 -3.92 2.77
N THR A 135 14.78 -4.15 1.50
CA THR A 135 15.94 -3.55 0.83
C THR A 135 15.81 -2.03 0.74
N GLN A 136 14.62 -1.51 0.44
CA GLN A 136 14.37 -0.06 0.35
C GLN A 136 14.48 0.66 1.70
N LEU A 137 14.01 0.03 2.79
CA LEU A 137 13.93 0.65 4.10
C LEU A 137 15.13 0.35 5.01
N GLY A 138 15.83 -0.76 4.79
CA GLY A 138 16.72 -1.34 5.79
C GLY A 138 15.93 -2.07 6.89
N ALA A 139 16.64 -2.83 7.73
CA ALA A 139 16.02 -3.78 8.66
C ALA A 139 15.15 -3.11 9.73
N GLU A 140 15.62 -2.02 10.33
CA GLU A 140 14.94 -1.34 11.44
C GLU A 140 13.64 -0.66 10.97
N GLN A 141 13.73 0.15 9.91
CA GLN A 141 12.57 0.83 9.34
C GLN A 141 11.58 -0.15 8.73
N PHE A 142 12.06 -1.25 8.13
CA PHE A 142 11.18 -2.32 7.67
C PHE A 142 10.33 -2.86 8.83
N ALA A 143 10.94 -3.19 9.97
CA ALA A 143 10.21 -3.70 11.13
C ALA A 143 9.19 -2.69 11.64
N LEU A 144 9.55 -1.40 11.70
CA LEU A 144 8.65 -0.33 12.10
C LEU A 144 7.46 -0.19 11.14
N TYR A 145 7.70 -0.06 9.84
CA TYR A 145 6.63 0.09 8.85
C TYR A 145 5.69 -1.13 8.83
N ARG A 146 6.25 -2.33 8.99
CA ARG A 146 5.47 -3.57 9.10
C ARG A 146 4.62 -3.62 10.36
N SER A 147 5.11 -3.14 11.50
CA SER A 147 4.34 -3.16 12.75
C SER A 147 3.12 -2.23 12.69
N HIS A 148 3.28 -1.04 12.09
CA HIS A 148 2.16 -0.12 11.85
C HIS A 148 1.07 -0.74 10.97
N GLN A 149 1.45 -1.39 9.86
CA GLN A 149 0.48 -2.10 9.02
C GLN A 149 -0.17 -3.26 9.76
N ALA A 150 0.62 -4.07 10.46
CA ALA A 150 0.12 -5.24 11.17
C ALA A 150 -0.88 -4.87 12.27
N MET A 151 -0.64 -3.78 12.99
CA MET A 151 -1.55 -3.27 14.01
C MET A 151 -2.87 -2.79 13.41
N ARG A 152 -2.83 -2.10 12.26
CA ARG A 152 -4.04 -1.63 11.57
C ARG A 152 -4.86 -2.76 10.94
N ASP A 153 -4.17 -3.73 10.32
CA ASP A 153 -4.78 -4.77 9.48
C ASP A 153 -4.81 -6.16 10.14
N HIS A 154 -4.64 -6.22 11.46
CA HIS A 154 -4.67 -7.47 12.23
C HIS A 154 -3.69 -8.54 11.69
N HIS A 155 -2.45 -8.13 11.38
CA HIS A 155 -1.39 -8.96 10.81
C HIS A 155 -1.72 -9.61 9.45
N SER A 156 -2.80 -9.20 8.79
CA SER A 156 -3.22 -9.73 7.49
C SER A 156 -2.78 -8.83 6.33
N PHE A 157 -2.67 -9.41 5.13
CA PHE A 157 -2.60 -8.63 3.89
C PHE A 157 -3.89 -8.85 3.12
N HIS A 158 -4.41 -7.78 2.52
CA HIS A 158 -5.64 -7.86 1.76
C HIS A 158 -5.67 -6.81 0.65
N VAL A 159 -6.54 -7.04 -0.33
CA VAL A 159 -6.98 -6.04 -1.31
C VAL A 159 -8.38 -5.60 -0.92
N THR A 160 -8.58 -4.32 -0.67
CA THR A 160 -9.91 -3.77 -0.37
C THR A 160 -10.72 -3.60 -1.66
N LEU A 161 -11.82 -4.34 -1.80
CA LEU A 161 -12.76 -4.23 -2.92
C LEU A 161 -13.76 -3.08 -2.70
N ILE A 162 -14.36 -3.02 -1.52
CA ILE A 162 -15.28 -1.98 -1.04
C ILE A 162 -14.79 -1.55 0.34
N ASN A 163 -14.55 -0.25 0.56
CA ASN A 163 -14.03 0.23 1.85
C ASN A 163 -15.15 0.32 2.92
N PRO A 164 -14.80 0.51 4.21
CA PRO A 164 -15.78 0.50 5.29
C PRO A 164 -16.92 1.51 5.13
N TYR A 165 -16.63 2.72 4.62
CA TYR A 165 -17.62 3.78 4.41
C TYR A 165 -18.53 3.48 3.21
N GLU A 166 -17.96 3.00 2.11
CA GLU A 166 -18.71 2.55 0.94
C GLU A 166 -19.66 1.40 1.33
N TYR A 167 -19.18 0.46 2.15
CA TYR A 167 -19.94 -0.73 2.56
C TYR A 167 -21.23 -0.42 3.34
N GLN A 168 -21.29 0.75 4.02
CA GLN A 168 -22.50 1.20 4.70
C GLN A 168 -23.62 1.59 3.74
N THR A 169 -23.28 1.97 2.50
CA THR A 169 -24.21 2.63 1.57
C THR A 169 -24.58 1.78 0.35
N VAL A 170 -23.78 0.77 0.04
CA VAL A 170 -24.02 -0.11 -1.12
C VAL A 170 -25.19 -1.07 -0.91
N ASN A 171 -25.89 -1.39 -1.99
CA ASN A 171 -26.87 -2.47 -2.01
C ASN A 171 -26.15 -3.83 -1.98
N LYS A 172 -26.18 -4.50 -0.81
CA LYS A 172 -25.50 -5.79 -0.59
C LYS A 172 -26.10 -6.95 -1.37
N ASP A 173 -27.36 -6.89 -1.78
CA ASP A 173 -27.98 -7.95 -2.58
C ASP A 173 -27.32 -8.08 -3.95
N ARG A 174 -26.86 -6.97 -4.52
CA ARG A 174 -26.10 -6.95 -5.77
C ARG A 174 -24.70 -7.56 -5.65
N LEU A 175 -24.20 -7.77 -4.44
CA LEU A 175 -22.88 -8.35 -4.19
C LEU A 175 -22.93 -9.87 -4.03
N LYS A 176 -24.09 -10.44 -3.70
CA LYS A 176 -24.26 -11.88 -3.41
C LYS A 176 -23.87 -12.81 -4.56
N MET A 177 -23.94 -12.32 -5.80
CA MET A 177 -23.58 -13.11 -6.99
C MET A 177 -22.06 -13.21 -7.22
N PHE A 178 -21.27 -12.35 -6.56
CA PHE A 178 -19.82 -12.32 -6.71
C PHE A 178 -19.16 -13.02 -5.52
N THR A 179 -18.45 -14.11 -5.80
CA THR A 179 -17.74 -14.89 -4.78
C THR A 179 -16.23 -14.75 -4.86
N LYS A 180 -15.70 -14.37 -6.02
CA LYS A 180 -14.27 -14.21 -6.28
C LYS A 180 -14.01 -13.02 -7.21
N PHE A 181 -12.77 -12.56 -7.22
CA PHE A 181 -12.28 -11.58 -8.19
C PHE A 181 -10.79 -11.76 -8.46
N GLN A 182 -10.37 -11.51 -9.70
CA GLN A 182 -8.97 -11.58 -10.12
C GLN A 182 -8.23 -10.26 -9.86
N VAL A 183 -7.02 -10.35 -9.35
CA VAL A 183 -6.14 -9.21 -9.08
C VAL A 183 -4.77 -9.44 -9.73
N HIS A 184 -4.32 -8.49 -10.54
CA HIS A 184 -2.98 -8.48 -11.12
C HIS A 184 -2.07 -7.59 -10.26
N LEU A 185 -0.95 -8.14 -9.80
CA LEU A 185 0.08 -7.45 -9.02
C LEU A 185 1.21 -7.01 -9.95
N TYR A 186 1.57 -5.73 -9.88
CA TYR A 186 2.60 -5.16 -10.75
C TYR A 186 3.94 -5.02 -10.06
N GLY A 187 4.00 -4.38 -8.89
CA GLY A 187 5.27 -3.92 -8.34
C GLY A 187 5.14 -3.16 -7.04
N LEU A 188 6.28 -2.87 -6.41
CA LEU A 188 6.35 -2.04 -5.22
C LEU A 188 6.06 -0.58 -5.58
N GLY A 189 4.98 -0.04 -5.02
CA GLY A 189 4.60 1.36 -5.09
C GLY A 189 4.96 2.11 -3.81
N ARG A 190 5.14 3.43 -3.95
CA ARG A 190 5.40 4.34 -2.82
C ARG A 190 4.65 5.65 -3.01
N VAL A 191 4.06 6.15 -1.93
CA VAL A 191 3.59 7.55 -1.83
C VAL A 191 4.15 8.19 -0.57
N GLY A 192 4.39 9.50 -0.64
CA GLY A 192 4.83 10.30 0.50
C GLY A 192 4.04 11.60 0.57
N LYS A 193 3.74 12.06 1.79
CA LYS A 193 3.07 13.34 2.05
C LYS A 193 3.54 13.91 3.38
N GLY A 194 4.40 14.93 3.32
CA GLY A 194 5.08 15.44 4.50
C GLY A 194 6.04 14.39 5.08
N ASP A 195 5.91 14.11 6.36
CA ASP A 195 6.64 13.07 7.09
C ASP A 195 6.06 11.65 6.90
N LYS A 196 4.87 11.55 6.30
CA LYS A 196 4.20 10.27 6.07
C LYS A 196 4.73 9.60 4.81
N THR A 197 4.91 8.28 4.88
CA THR A 197 5.20 7.44 3.72
C THR A 197 4.43 6.13 3.79
N SER A 198 3.94 5.66 2.65
CA SER A 198 3.26 4.36 2.55
C SER A 198 3.81 3.57 1.37
N TYR A 199 4.06 2.28 1.62
CA TYR A 199 4.50 1.29 0.66
C TYR A 199 3.44 0.21 0.48
N PHE A 200 3.24 -0.19 -0.76
CA PHE A 200 2.18 -1.11 -1.13
C PHE A 200 2.56 -1.82 -2.43
N VAL A 201 1.94 -2.97 -2.71
CA VAL A 201 1.98 -3.56 -4.04
C VAL A 201 0.90 -2.88 -4.88
N VAL A 202 1.30 -2.26 -5.98
CA VAL A 202 0.36 -1.71 -6.97
C VAL A 202 -0.36 -2.87 -7.64
N ALA A 203 -1.68 -2.78 -7.75
CA ALA A 203 -2.50 -3.82 -8.34
C ALA A 203 -3.58 -3.27 -9.27
N SER A 204 -4.07 -4.10 -10.18
CA SER A 204 -5.30 -3.85 -10.94
C SER A 204 -6.26 -5.02 -10.84
N SER A 205 -7.54 -4.74 -11.08
CA SER A 205 -8.58 -5.77 -11.14
C SER A 205 -9.72 -5.26 -12.00
N SER A 206 -9.81 -5.73 -13.24
CA SER A 206 -10.94 -5.41 -14.12
C SER A 206 -12.26 -5.92 -13.54
N GLU A 207 -12.25 -7.14 -13.00
CA GLU A 207 -13.39 -7.74 -12.30
C GLU A 207 -13.78 -6.91 -11.06
N GLY A 208 -12.81 -6.48 -10.26
CA GLY A 208 -13.04 -5.61 -9.11
C GLY A 208 -13.67 -4.28 -9.50
N GLN A 209 -13.21 -3.64 -10.59
CA GLN A 209 -13.86 -2.43 -11.11
C GLN A 209 -15.29 -2.71 -11.58
N TYR A 210 -15.52 -3.83 -12.26
CA TYR A 210 -16.85 -4.23 -12.70
C TYR A 210 -17.80 -4.45 -11.52
N ILE A 211 -17.37 -5.13 -10.46
CA ILE A 211 -18.15 -5.33 -9.24
C ILE A 211 -18.50 -3.98 -8.61
N ARG A 212 -17.53 -3.07 -8.48
CA ARG A 212 -17.76 -1.71 -7.96
C ARG A 212 -18.78 -0.94 -8.79
N GLN A 213 -18.72 -1.03 -10.11
CA GLN A 213 -19.69 -0.38 -11.00
C GLN A 213 -21.13 -0.93 -10.80
N ASN A 214 -21.28 -2.24 -10.57
CA ASN A 214 -22.60 -2.86 -10.32
C ASN A 214 -23.30 -2.31 -9.06
N VAL A 215 -22.52 -1.85 -8.09
CA VAL A 215 -23.01 -1.16 -6.88
C VAL A 215 -22.85 0.36 -6.93
N LEU A 216 -22.68 0.93 -8.13
CA LEU A 216 -22.60 2.37 -8.39
C LEU A 216 -21.43 3.08 -7.68
N LEU A 217 -20.38 2.34 -7.32
CA LEU A 217 -19.17 2.91 -6.74
C LEU A 217 -18.23 3.41 -7.84
N LYS A 218 -17.46 4.45 -7.51
CA LYS A 218 -16.44 5.00 -8.40
C LYS A 218 -15.28 4.01 -8.57
N PRO A 219 -14.55 4.07 -9.71
CA PRO A 219 -13.29 3.36 -9.84
C PRO A 219 -12.29 3.78 -8.77
N LYS A 220 -11.40 2.86 -8.38
CA LYS A 220 -10.30 3.12 -7.43
C LYS A 220 -9.03 2.39 -7.82
N ASP A 221 -7.90 2.80 -7.25
CA ASP A 221 -6.67 2.02 -7.34
C ASP A 221 -6.73 0.83 -6.38
N PHE A 222 -6.45 -0.37 -6.91
CA PHE A 222 -6.26 -1.56 -6.10
C PHE A 222 -4.80 -1.63 -5.67
N HIS A 223 -4.58 -2.09 -4.44
CA HIS A 223 -3.26 -2.25 -3.87
C HIS A 223 -3.31 -3.19 -2.68
N VAL A 224 -2.14 -3.72 -2.31
CA VAL A 224 -1.93 -4.44 -1.06
C VAL A 224 -0.98 -3.62 -0.19
N THR A 225 -1.45 -3.10 0.94
CA THR A 225 -0.59 -2.30 1.82
C THR A 225 0.48 -3.19 2.48
N LEU A 226 1.75 -2.81 2.31
CA LEU A 226 2.88 -3.54 2.89
C LEU A 226 3.47 -2.85 4.12
N GLY A 227 3.27 -1.54 4.30
CA GLY A 227 3.86 -0.83 5.42
C GLY A 227 3.71 0.67 5.27
N PHE A 228 3.64 1.38 6.38
CA PHE A 228 3.57 2.83 6.38
C PHE A 228 4.11 3.38 7.69
N TYR A 229 4.42 4.67 7.69
CA TYR A 229 4.83 5.40 8.86
C TYR A 229 4.46 6.88 8.74
N PRO A 230 4.07 7.54 9.84
CA PRO A 230 3.51 6.93 11.07
C PRO A 230 2.11 6.33 10.85
N GLU A 231 1.41 6.78 9.80
CA GLU A 231 0.09 6.31 9.42
C GLU A 231 -0.05 6.21 7.89
N ASP A 232 -1.05 5.47 7.40
CA ASP A 232 -1.28 5.33 5.96
C ASP A 232 -1.76 6.64 5.36
N ILE A 233 -1.43 6.84 4.08
CA ILE A 233 -1.82 8.00 3.31
C ILE A 233 -3.07 7.65 2.49
N TYR A 234 -4.18 8.32 2.81
CA TYR A 234 -5.44 8.22 2.08
C TYR A 234 -5.65 9.41 1.14
N GLY A 235 -6.58 9.27 0.19
CA GLY A 235 -6.99 10.35 -0.72
C GLY A 235 -5.97 10.72 -1.79
N VAL A 236 -4.94 9.89 -1.98
CA VAL A 236 -3.95 10.02 -3.06
C VAL A 236 -4.01 8.80 -3.97
N SER A 237 -3.54 8.97 -5.21
CA SER A 237 -3.40 7.89 -6.17
C SER A 237 -2.41 6.84 -5.66
N LYS A 238 -2.76 5.57 -5.80
CA LYS A 238 -1.92 4.40 -5.46
C LYS A 238 -1.79 3.47 -6.68
N GLY A 239 -1.90 4.04 -7.88
CA GLY A 239 -1.88 3.37 -9.16
C GLY A 239 -0.47 3.15 -9.72
N ILE A 240 -0.41 2.81 -11.02
CA ILE A 240 0.83 2.47 -11.74
C ILE A 240 1.87 3.59 -11.71
N GLU A 241 1.42 4.84 -11.68
CA GLU A 241 2.29 6.02 -11.57
C GLU A 241 3.11 6.08 -10.28
N THR A 242 2.75 5.30 -9.26
CA THR A 242 3.45 5.22 -7.98
C THR A 242 4.52 4.13 -7.91
N LEU A 243 4.65 3.31 -8.96
CA LEU A 243 5.64 2.25 -9.04
C LEU A 243 7.06 2.81 -8.85
N ILE A 244 7.81 2.21 -7.93
CA ILE A 244 9.24 2.47 -7.80
C ILE A 244 9.93 1.83 -8.99
N LYS A 245 10.62 2.63 -9.79
CA LYS A 245 11.44 2.13 -10.90
C LYS A 245 12.57 1.27 -10.32
N SER A 246 12.71 0.06 -10.82
CA SER A 246 13.84 -0.80 -10.49
C SER A 246 15.13 -0.06 -10.82
N VAL A 247 16.00 0.13 -9.83
CA VAL A 247 17.41 0.41 -10.11
C VAL A 247 17.96 -0.91 -10.64
N LYS A 248 18.47 -0.92 -11.88
CA LYS A 248 19.17 -2.10 -12.41
C LYS A 248 20.26 -2.50 -11.41
N PRO A 249 20.30 -3.75 -10.93
CA PRO A 249 21.44 -4.22 -10.19
C PRO A 249 22.58 -4.45 -11.18
N PHE A 250 23.51 -3.49 -11.24
CA PHE A 250 24.84 -3.56 -11.87
C PHE A 250 24.86 -3.90 -13.38
N ASP A 251 25.14 -2.88 -14.21
CA ASP A 251 25.77 -3.08 -15.53
C ASP A 251 27.30 -3.22 -15.33
#